data_AF-A0A6B8TEV3-F1
#
_entry.id   AF-A0A6B8TEV3-F1
#
_cell.length_a   1.000
_cell.length_b   1.000
_cell.length_c   1.000
_cell.angle_alpha   90.00
_cell.angle_beta   90.00
_cell.angle_gamma   90.00
#
_symmetry.space_group_name_H-M   'P 1'
#
loop_
_entity.id
_entity.type
_entity.pdbx_description
1 polymer ?
#
loop_
_entity_poly.entity_id
_entity_poly.type
_entity_poly.pdbx_seq_one_letter_code
_entity_poly.pdbx_strand_id
1 'polypeptide(L)'
;MTSQLFLFEDPADVAEREAEETTRRDAERLRQPHTCPCCGTTEPNAYLLSINHGYDIARGTIYGFPVGRHPIYGKRCGKQALIDSHIRYATVRGLSDLLEECASTGRRIGLDVDAIIADARARAEASQR
;
A
#
# COMPACT_ATOMS: atom_id res chain seq x y z
N MET A 1 -60.96 4.44 -23.32
CA MET A 1 -60.22 3.17 -23.38
C MET A 1 -58.75 3.47 -23.11
N THR A 2 -58.27 2.93 -21.98
CA THR A 2 -56.86 2.67 -21.62
C THR A 2 -55.84 3.81 -21.78
N SER A 3 -55.87 4.76 -20.83
CA SER A 3 -54.72 5.59 -20.49
C SER A 3 -54.20 5.16 -19.11
N GLN A 4 -53.49 4.02 -19.05
CA GLN A 4 -52.94 3.42 -17.82
C GLN A 4 -51.61 2.68 -18.10
N LEU A 5 -50.70 3.28 -18.89
CA LEU A 5 -49.46 2.60 -19.33
C LEU A 5 -48.15 3.34 -19.00
N PHE A 6 -48.11 4.18 -17.96
CA PHE A 6 -46.87 4.84 -17.52
C PHE A 6 -46.70 4.83 -15.99
N LEU A 7 -46.96 3.70 -15.32
CA LEU A 7 -46.82 3.62 -13.86
C LEU A 7 -45.54 2.94 -13.36
N PHE A 8 -44.69 2.44 -14.25
CA PHE A 8 -43.45 1.77 -13.91
C PHE A 8 -42.30 2.46 -14.63
N GLU A 9 -41.30 2.93 -13.88
CA GLU A 9 -40.03 3.42 -14.45
C GLU A 9 -39.44 2.33 -15.36
N ASP A 10 -38.83 2.72 -16.49
CA ASP A 10 -38.14 1.78 -17.37
C ASP A 10 -37.03 1.09 -16.55
N PRO A 11 -37.02 -0.25 -16.44
CA PRO A 11 -35.95 -0.97 -15.76
C PRO A 11 -34.54 -0.60 -16.26
N ALA A 12 -34.40 -0.19 -17.52
CA ALA A 12 -33.13 0.28 -18.08
C ALA A 12 -32.69 1.61 -17.44
N ASP A 13 -33.60 2.58 -17.30
CA ASP A 13 -33.32 3.88 -16.69
C ASP A 13 -32.98 3.75 -15.19
N VAL A 14 -33.63 2.81 -14.49
CA VAL A 14 -33.30 2.48 -13.10
C VAL A 14 -31.90 1.88 -13.00
N ALA A 15 -31.57 0.90 -13.86
CA ALA A 15 -30.26 0.26 -13.87
C ALA A 15 -29.13 1.23 -14.21
N GLU A 16 -29.34 2.17 -15.15
CA GLU A 16 -28.35 3.19 -15.50
C GLU A 16 -28.07 4.13 -14.32
N ARG A 17 -29.13 4.63 -13.66
CA ARG A 17 -28.99 5.46 -12.45
C ARG A 17 -28.27 4.75 -11.32
N GLU A 18 -28.59 3.48 -11.08
CA GLU A 18 -27.91 2.67 -10.05
C GLU A 18 -26.43 2.46 -10.37
N ALA A 19 -26.08 2.25 -11.64
CA ALA A 19 -24.70 2.12 -12.09
C ALA A 19 -23.92 3.43 -11.94
N GLU A 20 -24.53 4.57 -12.30
CA GLU A 20 -23.94 5.89 -12.11
C GLU A 20 -23.73 6.20 -10.62
N GLU A 21 -24.73 5.92 -9.78
CA GLU A 21 -24.61 6.12 -8.33
C GLU A 21 -23.52 5.24 -7.72
N THR A 22 -23.41 3.99 -8.16
CA THR A 22 -22.35 3.07 -7.73
C THR A 22 -20.98 3.61 -8.13
N THR A 23 -20.82 4.07 -9.37
CA THR A 23 -19.57 4.67 -9.86
C THR A 23 -19.21 5.92 -9.07
N ARG A 24 -20.19 6.77 -8.75
CA ARG A 24 -19.99 7.96 -7.92
C ARG A 24 -19.52 7.62 -6.51
N ARG A 25 -20.18 6.66 -5.84
CA ARG A 25 -19.81 6.20 -4.49
C ARG A 25 -18.42 5.59 -4.47
N ASP A 26 -18.06 4.81 -5.49
CA ASP A 26 -16.72 4.23 -5.61
C ASP A 26 -15.66 5.30 -5.85
N ALA A 27 -15.92 6.27 -6.73
CA ALA A 27 -15.02 7.41 -6.94
C ALA A 27 -14.84 8.23 -5.66
N GLU A 28 -15.89 8.45 -4.88
CA GLU A 28 -15.80 9.12 -3.58
C GLU A 28 -14.98 8.31 -2.57
N ARG A 29 -15.23 7.01 -2.45
CA ARG A 29 -14.46 6.10 -1.59
C ARG A 29 -12.97 6.16 -1.90
N LEU A 30 -12.59 6.18 -3.18
CA LEU A 30 -11.19 6.25 -3.59
C LEU A 30 -10.50 7.58 -3.24
N ARG A 31 -11.27 8.67 -3.10
CA ARG A 31 -10.76 9.99 -2.69
C ARG A 31 -10.62 10.14 -1.17
N GLN A 32 -11.27 9.29 -0.38
CA GLN A 32 -11.13 9.30 1.08
C GLN A 32 -9.74 8.80 1.50
N PRO A 33 -9.28 9.14 2.73
CA PRO A 33 -8.03 8.60 3.25
C PRO A 33 -8.05 7.07 3.40
N HIS A 34 -6.94 6.41 3.07
CA HIS A 34 -6.79 4.96 3.19
C HIS A 34 -5.53 4.60 3.96
N THR A 35 -5.60 3.55 4.78
CA THR A 35 -4.49 3.13 5.64
C THR A 35 -3.82 1.87 5.11
N CYS A 36 -2.49 1.90 5.02
CA CYS A 36 -1.70 0.75 4.62
C CYS A 36 -1.80 -0.37 5.67
N PRO A 37 -2.22 -1.59 5.31
CA PRO A 37 -2.33 -2.69 6.26
C PRO A 37 -0.96 -3.24 6.73
N CYS A 38 0.14 -2.91 6.04
CA CYS A 38 1.47 -3.38 6.44
C CYS A 38 2.18 -2.47 7.43
N CYS A 39 2.03 -1.16 7.27
CA CYS A 39 2.81 -0.17 8.02
C CYS A 39 1.98 0.84 8.81
N GLY A 40 0.65 0.77 8.71
CA GLY A 40 -0.26 1.67 9.43
C GLY A 40 -0.25 3.14 8.98
N THR A 41 0.54 3.50 7.97
CA THR A 41 0.52 4.88 7.43
C THR A 41 -0.78 5.11 6.65
N THR A 42 -1.45 6.23 6.95
CA THR A 42 -2.62 6.70 6.19
C THR A 42 -2.18 7.65 5.08
N GLU A 43 -2.67 7.40 3.87
CA GLU A 43 -2.50 8.27 2.71
C GLU A 43 -3.80 9.02 2.41
N PRO A 44 -3.76 10.24 1.84
CA PRO A 44 -4.96 11.05 1.58
C PRO A 44 -5.97 10.42 0.63
N ASN A 45 -5.54 9.53 -0.26
CA ASN A 45 -6.39 8.85 -1.23
C ASN A 45 -5.81 7.51 -1.67
N ALA A 46 -6.63 6.72 -2.36
CA ALA A 46 -6.30 5.38 -2.85
C ALA A 46 -5.11 5.35 -3.82
N TYR A 47 -4.96 6.39 -4.65
CA TYR A 47 -3.89 6.48 -5.64
C TYR A 47 -2.53 6.60 -4.96
N LEU A 48 -2.40 7.49 -3.97
CA LEU A 48 -1.18 7.63 -3.18
C LEU A 48 -0.87 6.38 -2.37
N LEU A 49 -1.90 5.70 -1.84
CA LEU A 49 -1.70 4.42 -1.17
C LEU A 49 -1.14 3.36 -2.12
N SER A 50 -1.70 3.25 -3.32
CA SER A 50 -1.23 2.30 -4.33
C SER A 50 0.21 2.58 -4.75
N ILE A 51 0.58 3.84 -5.00
CA ILE A 51 1.94 4.17 -5.46
C ILE A 51 2.97 4.06 -4.34
N ASN A 52 2.70 4.66 -3.17
CA ASN A 52 3.68 4.73 -2.09
C ASN A 52 3.85 3.39 -1.36
N HIS A 53 2.79 2.58 -1.32
CA HIS A 53 2.76 1.35 -0.53
C HIS A 53 2.59 0.09 -1.38
N GLY A 54 2.27 0.20 -2.67
CA GLY A 54 2.00 -0.95 -3.54
C GLY A 54 0.70 -1.66 -3.22
N TYR A 55 -0.22 -1.01 -2.48
CA TYR A 55 -1.46 -1.62 -2.03
C TYR A 55 -2.60 -1.36 -3.01
N ASP A 56 -3.12 -2.45 -3.58
CA ASP A 56 -4.34 -2.45 -4.38
C ASP A 56 -5.54 -2.67 -3.45
N ILE A 57 -6.30 -1.60 -3.21
CA ILE A 57 -7.51 -1.63 -2.36
C ILE A 57 -8.60 -2.52 -2.97
N ALA A 58 -8.78 -2.51 -4.30
CA ALA A 58 -9.83 -3.27 -4.95
C ALA A 58 -9.61 -4.79 -4.79
N ARG A 59 -8.34 -5.21 -4.76
CA ARG A 59 -7.96 -6.62 -4.60
C ARG A 59 -7.55 -6.99 -3.18
N GLY A 60 -7.31 -6.01 -2.31
CA GLY A 60 -6.75 -6.24 -0.97
C GLY A 60 -5.35 -6.85 -1.00
N THR A 61 -4.53 -6.49 -1.99
CA THR A 61 -3.21 -7.09 -2.22
C THR A 61 -2.07 -6.08 -2.17
N ILE A 62 -0.87 -6.54 -1.84
CA ILE A 62 0.38 -5.79 -1.97
C ILE A 62 1.15 -6.39 -3.14
N TYR A 63 1.39 -5.61 -4.19
CA TYR A 63 2.06 -6.08 -5.41
C TYR A 63 1.43 -7.35 -6.02
N GLY A 64 0.10 -7.47 -5.94
CA GLY A 64 -0.63 -8.63 -6.46
C GLY A 64 -0.65 -9.86 -5.54
N PHE A 65 -0.03 -9.79 -4.36
CA PHE A 65 -0.04 -10.87 -3.37
C PHE A 65 -0.95 -10.53 -2.18
N PRO A 66 -1.67 -11.49 -1.61
CA PRO A 66 -2.38 -11.28 -0.35
C PRO A 66 -1.42 -10.84 0.75
N VAL A 67 -1.83 -9.83 1.52
CA VAL A 67 -1.03 -9.24 2.61
C VAL A 67 -0.60 -10.33 3.59
N GLY A 68 0.70 -10.39 3.89
CA GLY A 68 1.29 -11.28 4.89
C GLY A 68 1.33 -12.77 4.52
N ARG A 69 0.77 -13.20 3.38
CA ARG A 69 0.68 -14.63 3.04
C ARG A 69 1.87 -15.18 2.27
N HIS A 70 2.48 -14.39 1.42
CA HIS A 70 3.58 -14.88 0.59
C HIS A 70 4.92 -14.78 1.37
N PRO A 71 5.80 -15.80 1.30
CA PRO A 71 7.00 -15.87 2.15
C PRO A 71 8.02 -14.75 1.89
N ILE A 72 8.01 -14.19 0.67
CA ILE A 72 8.93 -13.13 0.21
C ILE A 72 8.15 -11.84 -0.09
N TYR A 73 7.29 -11.86 -1.12
CA TYR A 73 6.40 -10.76 -1.49
C TYR A 73 5.21 -10.59 -0.52
N GLY A 74 4.60 -9.40 -0.46
CA GLY A 74 3.38 -9.15 0.32
C GLY A 74 3.54 -9.05 1.85
N LYS A 75 4.74 -9.31 2.40
CA LYS A 75 5.05 -9.11 3.84
C LYS A 75 5.35 -7.66 4.22
N ARG A 76 5.76 -6.85 3.25
CA ARG A 76 6.12 -5.44 3.43
C ARG A 76 5.47 -4.62 2.33
N CYS A 77 5.07 -3.41 2.65
CA CYS A 77 4.66 -2.45 1.63
C CYS A 77 5.88 -1.83 0.92
N GLY A 78 5.64 -1.10 -0.17
CA GLY A 78 6.68 -0.41 -0.94
C GLY A 78 7.57 0.50 -0.11
N LYS A 79 6.96 1.37 0.69
CA LYS A 79 7.68 2.24 1.63
C LYS A 79 8.61 1.48 2.58
N GLN A 80 8.12 0.39 3.18
CA GLN A 80 8.94 -0.46 4.04
C GLN A 80 10.11 -1.10 3.28
N ALA A 81 9.89 -1.56 2.05
CA ALA A 81 10.95 -2.15 1.22
C ALA A 81 12.03 -1.11 0.83
N LEU A 82 11.63 0.11 0.50
CA LEU A 82 12.56 1.21 0.20
C LEU A 82 13.41 1.59 1.41
N ILE A 83 12.80 1.74 2.58
CA ILE A 83 13.52 2.08 3.81
C ILE A 83 14.48 0.95 4.23
N ASP A 84 14.06 -0.32 4.16
CA ASP A 84 14.95 -1.46 4.40
C ASP A 84 16.18 -1.42 3.48
N SER A 85 15.97 -1.13 2.18
CA SER A 85 17.05 -1.01 1.20
C SER A 85 18.02 0.13 1.53
N HIS A 86 17.51 1.31 1.92
CA HIS A 86 18.35 2.44 2.32
C HIS A 86 19.14 2.17 3.60
N ILE A 87 18.53 1.53 4.62
CA ILE A 87 19.23 1.12 5.84
C ILE A 87 20.39 0.19 5.49
N ARG A 88 20.15 -0.84 4.67
CA ARG A 88 21.19 -1.77 4.22
C ARG A 88 22.31 -1.05 3.50
N TYR A 89 21.97 -0.20 2.53
CA TYR A 89 22.95 0.58 1.76
C TYR A 89 23.80 1.49 2.67
N ALA A 90 23.14 2.28 3.53
CA ALA A 90 23.81 3.19 4.45
C ALA A 90 24.73 2.44 5.43
N THR A 91 24.29 1.28 5.92
CA THR A 91 25.08 0.41 6.80
C THR A 91 26.36 -0.06 6.11
N VAL A 92 26.26 -0.58 4.88
CA VAL A 92 27.42 -1.09 4.12
C VAL A 92 28.39 0.03 3.74
N ARG A 93 27.87 1.23 3.46
CA ARG A 93 28.67 2.38 3.04
C ARG A 93 29.19 3.24 4.19
N GLY A 94 28.79 2.97 5.44
CA GLY A 94 29.17 3.77 6.60
C GLY A 94 28.58 5.18 6.60
N LEU A 95 27.40 5.37 6.00
CA LEU A 95 26.73 6.68 5.91
C LEU A 95 25.85 6.89 7.15
N SER A 96 26.44 7.42 8.23
CA SER A 96 25.79 7.57 9.54
C SER A 96 24.49 8.37 9.49
N ASP A 97 24.49 9.52 8.81
CA ASP A 97 23.38 10.46 8.85
C ASP A 97 22.15 9.89 8.13
N LEU A 98 22.38 9.29 6.95
CA LEU A 98 21.35 8.57 6.21
C LEU A 98 20.83 7.36 7.00
N LEU A 99 21.72 6.64 7.68
CA LEU A 99 21.34 5.50 8.51
C LEU A 99 20.43 5.94 9.66
N GLU A 100 20.75 7.02 10.35
CA GLU A 100 19.93 7.56 11.46
C GLU A 100 18.53 7.96 10.98
N GLU A 101 18.45 8.72 9.88
CA GLU A 101 17.18 9.15 9.30
C GLU A 101 16.32 7.95 8.88
N CYS A 102 16.91 7.01 8.14
CA CYS A 102 16.20 5.82 7.66
C CYS A 102 15.83 4.88 8.82
N ALA A 103 16.67 4.75 9.84
CA ALA A 103 16.39 3.95 11.03
C ALA A 103 15.20 4.53 11.81
N SER A 104 15.17 5.84 12.03
CA SER A 104 14.05 6.51 12.70
C SER A 104 12.74 6.29 11.93
N THR A 105 12.76 6.51 10.62
CA THR A 105 11.60 6.27 9.76
C THR A 105 11.20 4.79 9.75
N GLY A 106 12.17 3.88 9.69
CA GLY A 106 11.96 2.43 9.68
C GLY A 106 11.24 1.94 10.92
N ARG A 107 11.69 2.35 12.10
CA ARG A 107 11.03 2.01 13.37
C ARG A 107 9.59 2.52 13.41
N ARG A 108 9.37 3.77 12.98
CA ARG A 108 8.02 4.37 12.93
C ARG A 108 7.05 3.61 12.03
N ILE A 109 7.52 2.99 10.96
CA ILE A 109 6.69 2.20 10.04
C ILE A 109 6.73 0.69 10.33
N GLY A 110 7.21 0.29 11.51
CA GLY A 110 7.16 -1.09 11.99
C GLY A 110 8.23 -2.02 11.45
N LEU A 111 9.37 -1.51 10.97
CA LEU A 111 10.52 -2.34 10.62
C LEU A 111 11.36 -2.68 11.85
N ASP A 112 11.87 -3.91 11.89
CA ASP A 112 12.93 -4.32 12.79
C ASP A 112 14.28 -3.84 12.24
N VAL A 113 14.60 -2.59 12.54
CA VAL A 113 15.81 -1.90 12.04
C VAL A 113 17.08 -2.57 12.53
N ASP A 114 17.10 -3.06 13.77
CA ASP A 114 18.30 -3.66 14.36
C ASP A 114 18.63 -4.99 13.66
N ALA A 115 17.61 -5.81 13.37
CA ALA A 115 17.79 -7.02 12.57
C ALA A 115 18.29 -6.70 11.14
N ILE A 116 17.78 -5.63 10.52
CA ILE A 116 18.21 -5.22 9.17
C ILE A 116 19.68 -4.79 9.16
N ILE A 117 20.10 -3.98 10.14
CA ILE A 117 21.50 -3.52 10.28
C ILE A 117 22.42 -4.72 10.55
N ALA A 118 22.03 -5.62 11.45
CA ALA A 118 22.81 -6.82 11.77
C ALA A 118 23.00 -7.73 10.54
N ASP A 119 21.93 -8.02 9.79
CA ASP A 119 22.01 -8.81 8.55
C ASP A 119 22.86 -8.11 7.48
N ALA A 120 22.74 -6.78 7.32
CA ALA A 120 23.55 -6.03 6.36
C ALA A 120 25.06 -6.10 6.68
N ARG A 121 25.45 -5.95 7.95
CA ARG A 121 26.84 -6.09 8.40
C ARG A 121 27.37 -7.49 8.16
N ALA A 122 26.63 -8.51 8.56
CA ALA A 122 27.01 -9.91 8.38
C ALA A 122 27.24 -10.26 6.89
N ARG A 123 26.40 -9.75 5.99
CA ARG A 123 26.55 -9.93 4.53
C ARG A 123 27.77 -9.21 3.96
N ALA A 124 28.05 -8.00 4.43
CA ALA A 124 29.22 -7.24 4.01
C ALA A 124 30.52 -7.95 4.42
N GLU A 125 30.59 -8.43 5.66
CA GLU A 125 31.73 -9.21 6.18
C GLU A 125 31.92 -10.52 5.41
N ALA A 126 30.82 -11.21 5.08
CA ALA A 126 30.89 -12.45 4.31
C ALA A 126 31.39 -12.25 2.87
N SER A 127 31.15 -11.06 2.28
CA SER A 127 31.57 -10.72 0.92
C SER A 127 33.05 -10.28 0.84
N GLN A 128 33.71 -10.08 1.97
CA GLN A 128 35.13 -9.69 2.08
C GLN A 128 36.06 -10.87 2.39
N ARG A 129 35.49 -12.06 2.61
CA ARG A 129 36.22 -13.33 2.81
C ARG A 129 36.30 -14.10 1.49
#